data_AF-A0A3D5D9D5-F1
#
_entry.id   AF-A0A3D5D9D5-F1
#
_cell.length_a   1.000
_cell.length_b   1.000
_cell.length_c   1.000
_cell.angle_alpha   90.00
_cell.angle_beta   90.00
_cell.angle_gamma   90.00
#
_symmetry.space_group_name_H-M   'P 1'
#
loop_
_entity.id
_entity.type
_entity.pdbx_description
1 polymer ?
#
loop_
_entity_poly.entity_id
_entity_poly.type
_entity_poly.pdbx_seq_one_letter_code
_entity_poly.pdbx_strand_id
1 'polypeptide(L)'
;MLEKDYQSVGGEARQLWEKGYDTLEKKNFDYAMELLTMALEKEPAFFDCRMALRAAQVKKYESAGKLAKMAASAGAATHMAAAKLALSKKNYFGALNSAEKVLCADPYSSVGHRVIVDAAHALDYPQTMISSLQLLKKANPKDNEVAKELGEALEMLGDWDTAENLMLQLAQTNPEDQELQQAYKDTAAKATIYRGNYEGMMSGKNPLAASREEQDEGPQLTAEEALEEKIYHMEERLQNEPENFKLA
;
A
#
# COMPACT_ATOMS: atom_id res chain seq x y z
N MET A 1 6.85 -9.47 -8.56
CA MET A 1 6.49 -8.85 -9.86
C MET A 1 6.32 -7.36 -9.60
N LEU A 2 6.78 -6.45 -10.46
CA LEU A 2 6.63 -5.02 -10.16
C LEU A 2 5.14 -4.66 -10.08
N GLU A 3 4.77 -3.92 -9.03
CA GLU A 3 3.45 -3.34 -8.92
C GLU A 3 3.20 -2.38 -10.08
N LYS A 4 1.96 -2.36 -10.54
CA LYS A 4 1.55 -1.67 -11.75
C LYS A 4 0.80 -0.39 -11.41
N ASP A 5 1.16 0.65 -12.13
CA ASP A 5 0.42 1.89 -12.24
C ASP A 5 -0.69 1.78 -13.31
N TYR A 6 -1.51 2.81 -13.40
CA TYR A 6 -2.56 2.94 -14.41
C TYR A 6 -2.09 2.72 -15.86
N GLN A 7 -0.85 3.12 -16.19
CA GLN A 7 -0.32 3.04 -17.56
C GLN A 7 0.12 1.62 -17.93
N SER A 8 0.49 0.80 -16.94
CA SER A 8 1.04 -0.54 -17.12
C SER A 8 0.02 -1.68 -16.95
N VAL A 9 -1.24 -1.38 -16.61
CA VAL A 9 -2.32 -2.38 -16.51
C VAL A 9 -3.06 -2.66 -17.82
N GLY A 10 -3.66 -3.84 -17.91
CA GLY A 10 -4.50 -4.24 -19.05
C GLY A 10 -5.77 -3.40 -19.19
N GLY A 11 -6.25 -3.24 -20.43
CA GLY A 11 -7.37 -2.35 -20.75
C GLY A 11 -8.68 -2.66 -20.00
N GLU A 12 -8.97 -3.93 -19.70
CA GLU A 12 -10.17 -4.31 -18.93
C GLU A 12 -10.08 -3.81 -17.48
N ALA A 13 -8.94 -4.04 -16.80
CA ALA A 13 -8.72 -3.57 -15.44
C ALA A 13 -8.72 -2.03 -15.37
N ARG A 14 -8.13 -1.38 -16.38
CA ARG A 14 -8.14 0.07 -16.52
C ARG A 14 -9.56 0.64 -16.62
N GLN A 15 -10.40 0.07 -17.50
CA GLN A 15 -11.79 0.52 -17.67
C GLN A 15 -12.64 0.31 -16.40
N LEU A 16 -12.43 -0.79 -15.69
CA LEU A 16 -13.09 -1.04 -14.41
C LEU A 16 -12.67 -0.01 -13.36
N TRP A 17 -11.37 0.32 -13.31
CA TRP A 17 -10.85 1.35 -12.42
C TRP A 17 -11.40 2.74 -12.75
N GLU A 18 -11.41 3.16 -14.02
CA GLU A 18 -11.96 4.45 -14.46
C GLU A 18 -13.43 4.61 -14.03
N LYS A 19 -14.25 3.57 -14.27
CA LYS A 19 -15.66 3.56 -13.84
C LYS A 19 -15.79 3.53 -12.32
N GLY A 20 -14.94 2.77 -11.65
CA GLY A 20 -14.91 2.69 -10.18
C GLY A 20 -14.56 4.04 -9.55
N TYR A 21 -13.62 4.77 -10.16
CA TYR A 21 -13.23 6.11 -9.73
C TYR A 21 -14.33 7.15 -9.97
N ASP A 22 -14.96 7.14 -11.16
CA ASP A 22 -16.07 8.04 -11.49
C ASP A 22 -17.32 7.79 -10.60
N THR A 23 -17.56 6.55 -10.20
CA THR A 23 -18.63 6.20 -9.24
C THR A 23 -18.26 6.57 -7.79
N LEU A 24 -16.98 6.50 -7.43
CA LEU A 24 -16.45 6.98 -6.16
C LEU A 24 -16.64 8.49 -6.03
N GLU A 25 -16.33 9.27 -7.07
CA GLU A 25 -16.56 10.73 -7.14
C GLU A 25 -18.03 11.09 -6.94
N LYS A 26 -18.94 10.28 -7.49
CA LYS A 26 -20.39 10.41 -7.32
C LYS A 26 -20.89 9.94 -5.93
N LYS A 27 -19.98 9.59 -5.02
CA LYS A 27 -20.25 9.07 -3.66
C LYS A 27 -21.09 7.79 -3.66
N ASN A 28 -21.09 7.05 -4.77
CA ASN A 28 -21.72 5.74 -4.86
C ASN A 28 -20.72 4.67 -4.42
N PHE A 29 -20.41 4.65 -3.11
CA PHE A 29 -19.30 3.87 -2.58
C PHE A 29 -19.49 2.35 -2.76
N ASP A 30 -20.72 1.84 -2.64
CA ASP A 30 -20.98 0.40 -2.82
C ASP A 30 -20.61 -0.06 -4.23
N TYR A 31 -21.05 0.68 -5.24
CA TYR A 31 -20.76 0.34 -6.63
C TYR A 31 -19.29 0.60 -7.00
N ALA A 32 -18.71 1.68 -6.47
CA ALA A 32 -17.28 1.96 -6.64
C ALA A 32 -16.41 0.81 -6.10
N MET A 33 -16.68 0.35 -4.87
CA MET A 33 -15.96 -0.78 -4.29
C MET A 33 -16.12 -2.06 -5.10
N GLU A 34 -17.31 -2.33 -5.66
CA GLU A 34 -17.54 -3.49 -6.52
C GLU A 34 -16.67 -3.44 -7.79
N LEU A 35 -16.69 -2.30 -8.49
CA LEU A 35 -15.92 -2.08 -9.72
C LEU A 35 -14.40 -2.15 -9.47
N LEU A 36 -13.93 -1.49 -8.42
CA LEU A 36 -12.51 -1.48 -8.03
C LEU A 36 -12.05 -2.85 -7.54
N THR A 37 -12.89 -3.60 -6.82
CA THR A 37 -12.60 -4.99 -6.46
C THR A 37 -12.45 -5.83 -7.72
N MET A 38 -13.38 -5.76 -8.67
CA MET A 38 -13.28 -6.49 -9.94
C MET A 38 -12.01 -6.15 -10.73
N ALA A 39 -11.60 -4.87 -10.74
CA ALA A 39 -10.34 -4.46 -11.34
C ALA A 39 -9.13 -5.17 -10.70
N LEU A 40 -9.10 -5.26 -9.36
CA LEU A 40 -8.05 -5.99 -8.63
C LEU A 40 -8.14 -7.51 -8.79
N GLU A 41 -9.32 -8.08 -9.05
CA GLU A 41 -9.45 -9.51 -9.39
C GLU A 41 -8.78 -9.81 -10.76
N LYS A 42 -8.84 -8.85 -11.69
CA LYS A 42 -8.20 -8.95 -13.01
C LYS A 42 -6.71 -8.67 -12.96
N GLU A 43 -6.31 -7.66 -12.20
CA GLU A 43 -4.92 -7.23 -12.07
C GLU A 43 -4.57 -7.00 -10.59
N PRO A 44 -4.13 -8.05 -9.87
CA PRO A 44 -3.79 -7.94 -8.45
C PRO A 44 -2.63 -6.99 -8.13
N ALA A 45 -1.77 -6.71 -9.12
CA ALA A 45 -0.64 -5.80 -9.00
C ALA A 45 -1.03 -4.32 -9.14
N PHE A 46 -2.31 -3.99 -9.42
CA PHE A 46 -2.74 -2.63 -9.72
C PHE A 46 -2.82 -1.76 -8.45
N PHE A 47 -1.71 -1.14 -8.08
CA PHE A 47 -1.58 -0.41 -6.82
C PHE A 47 -2.49 0.82 -6.74
N ASP A 48 -2.61 1.61 -7.82
CA ASP A 48 -3.48 2.79 -7.86
C ASP A 48 -4.94 2.42 -7.62
N CYS A 49 -5.37 1.28 -8.16
CA CYS A 49 -6.71 0.76 -7.93
C CYS A 49 -6.93 0.35 -6.49
N ARG A 50 -5.92 -0.23 -5.84
CA ARG A 50 -5.99 -0.58 -4.41
C ARG A 50 -6.13 0.67 -3.55
N MET A 51 -5.45 1.76 -3.89
CA MET A 51 -5.57 3.02 -3.14
C MET A 51 -6.92 3.70 -3.37
N ALA A 52 -7.45 3.68 -4.59
CA ALA A 52 -8.80 4.16 -4.86
C ALA A 52 -9.85 3.33 -4.09
N LEU A 53 -9.67 2.01 -4.04
CA LEU A 53 -10.53 1.12 -3.25
C LEU A 53 -10.44 1.46 -1.77
N ARG A 54 -9.24 1.70 -1.24
CA ARG A 54 -9.03 2.10 0.15
C ARG A 54 -9.80 3.37 0.50
N ALA A 55 -9.71 4.40 -0.34
CA ALA A 55 -10.45 5.65 -0.15
C ALA A 55 -11.97 5.40 -0.14
N ALA A 56 -12.48 4.57 -1.06
CA ALA A 56 -13.89 4.19 -1.10
C ALA A 56 -14.35 3.48 0.18
N GLN A 57 -13.56 2.52 0.67
CA GLN A 57 -13.83 1.76 1.90
C GLN A 57 -13.88 2.69 3.13
N VAL A 58 -12.89 3.59 3.27
CA VAL A 58 -12.81 4.56 4.36
C VAL A 58 -13.99 5.51 4.34
N LYS A 59 -14.29 6.16 3.20
CA LYS A 59 -15.41 7.11 3.10
C LYS A 59 -16.75 6.44 3.37
N LYS A 60 -16.98 5.24 2.86
CA LYS A 60 -18.18 4.46 3.18
C LYS A 60 -18.27 4.20 4.68
N TYR A 61 -17.19 3.70 5.28
CA TYR A 61 -17.15 3.40 6.70
C TYR A 61 -17.40 4.66 7.54
N GLU A 62 -16.78 5.79 7.22
CA GLU A 62 -16.98 7.06 7.94
C GLU A 62 -18.42 7.56 7.85
N SER A 63 -19.06 7.44 6.68
CA SER A 63 -20.46 7.82 6.47
C SER A 63 -21.48 6.89 7.15
N ALA A 64 -21.08 5.66 7.51
CA ALA A 64 -21.98 4.65 8.06
C ALA A 64 -22.25 4.83 9.57
N GLY A 65 -23.50 4.62 9.97
CA GLY A 65 -23.91 4.55 11.38
C GLY A 65 -23.35 3.32 12.11
N LYS A 66 -23.28 3.37 13.44
CA LYS A 66 -22.70 2.30 14.29
C LYS A 66 -23.33 0.92 14.05
N LEU A 67 -24.66 0.85 13.89
CA LEU A 67 -25.37 -0.41 13.63
C LEU A 67 -25.01 -1.01 12.26
N ALA A 68 -24.88 -0.18 11.23
CA ALA A 68 -24.47 -0.62 9.90
C ALA A 68 -23.03 -1.15 9.90
N LYS A 69 -22.13 -0.50 10.64
CA LYS A 69 -20.74 -0.97 10.85
C LYS A 69 -20.72 -2.35 11.49
N MET A 70 -21.46 -2.54 12.59
CA MET A 70 -21.53 -3.85 13.27
C MET A 70 -22.08 -4.95 12.35
N ALA A 71 -23.13 -4.66 11.59
CA ALA A 71 -23.70 -5.61 10.64
C ALA A 71 -22.71 -5.99 9.53
N ALA A 72 -21.99 -5.01 8.98
CA ALA A 72 -20.97 -5.24 7.96
C ALA A 72 -19.82 -6.12 8.49
N SER A 73 -19.29 -5.81 9.68
CA SER A 73 -18.23 -6.60 10.31
C SER A 73 -18.65 -8.05 10.55
N ALA A 74 -19.90 -8.31 10.94
CA ALA A 74 -20.42 -9.67 11.10
C ALA A 74 -20.50 -10.42 9.76
N GLY A 75 -20.87 -9.73 8.68
CA GLY A 75 -20.88 -10.28 7.32
C GLY A 75 -19.50 -10.59 6.75
N ALA A 76 -18.43 -9.99 7.29
CA ALA A 76 -17.06 -10.17 6.82
C ALA A 76 -16.39 -11.47 7.29
N ALA A 77 -16.99 -12.20 8.25
CA ALA A 77 -16.36 -13.39 8.84
C ALA A 77 -16.05 -14.50 7.82
N THR A 78 -16.92 -14.68 6.83
CA THR A 78 -16.72 -15.64 5.73
C THR A 78 -15.53 -15.25 4.85
N HIS A 79 -15.39 -13.96 4.54
CA HIS A 79 -14.25 -13.42 3.80
C HIS A 79 -12.95 -13.51 4.58
N MET A 80 -12.98 -13.30 5.91
CA MET A 80 -11.80 -13.50 6.76
C MET A 80 -11.33 -14.96 6.74
N ALA A 81 -12.26 -15.91 6.85
CA ALA A 81 -11.94 -17.34 6.76
C ALA A 81 -11.39 -17.71 5.38
N ALA A 82 -12.01 -17.20 4.31
CA ALA A 82 -11.56 -17.41 2.94
C ALA A 82 -10.16 -16.84 2.70
N ALA A 83 -9.87 -15.63 3.20
CA ALA A 83 -8.58 -14.97 3.06
C ALA A 83 -7.47 -15.78 3.75
N LYS A 84 -7.68 -16.21 4.99
CA LYS A 84 -6.74 -17.06 5.73
C LYS A 84 -6.53 -18.42 5.07
N LEU A 85 -7.59 -19.03 4.55
CA LEU A 85 -7.50 -20.31 3.85
C LEU A 85 -6.77 -20.18 2.50
N ALA A 86 -6.99 -19.10 1.77
CA ALA A 86 -6.26 -18.84 0.53
C ALA A 86 -4.76 -18.63 0.82
N LEU A 87 -4.43 -17.87 1.86
CA LEU A 87 -3.06 -17.66 2.29
C LEU A 87 -2.36 -18.97 2.69
N SER A 88 -3.02 -19.82 3.49
CA SER A 88 -2.44 -21.12 3.88
C SER A 88 -2.22 -22.07 2.71
N LYS A 89 -3.03 -21.92 1.64
CA LYS A 89 -2.88 -22.64 0.37
C LYS A 89 -1.90 -21.99 -0.60
N LYS A 90 -1.19 -20.92 -0.19
CA LYS A 90 -0.30 -20.12 -1.04
C LYS A 90 -0.99 -19.53 -2.28
N ASN A 91 -2.31 -19.37 -2.22
CA ASN A 91 -3.08 -18.63 -3.22
C ASN A 91 -3.08 -17.15 -2.85
N TYR A 92 -1.96 -16.48 -3.09
CA TYR A 92 -1.75 -15.09 -2.65
C TYR A 92 -2.71 -14.12 -3.34
N PHE A 93 -3.04 -14.30 -4.63
CA PHE A 93 -4.04 -13.48 -5.32
C PHE A 93 -5.45 -13.64 -4.73
N GLY A 94 -5.85 -14.89 -4.45
CA GLY A 94 -7.12 -15.16 -3.78
C GLY A 94 -7.17 -14.62 -2.35
N ALA A 95 -6.03 -14.62 -1.66
CA ALA A 95 -5.89 -14.05 -0.32
C ALA A 95 -6.07 -12.53 -0.36
N LEU A 96 -5.38 -11.83 -1.29
CA LEU A 96 -5.53 -10.39 -1.51
C LEU A 96 -6.99 -10.02 -1.80
N ASN A 97 -7.63 -10.68 -2.77
CA ASN A 97 -9.03 -10.43 -3.11
C ASN A 97 -9.98 -10.62 -1.91
N SER A 98 -9.82 -11.74 -1.19
CA SER A 98 -10.67 -12.00 -0.01
C SER A 98 -10.41 -10.99 1.11
N ALA A 99 -9.17 -10.55 1.29
CA ALA A 99 -8.81 -9.53 2.27
C ALA A 99 -9.42 -8.16 1.90
N GLU A 100 -9.42 -7.77 0.62
CA GLU A 100 -10.11 -6.54 0.19
C GLU A 100 -11.61 -6.58 0.52
N LYS A 101 -12.26 -7.73 0.36
CA LYS A 101 -13.66 -7.91 0.76
C LYS A 101 -13.88 -7.79 2.28
N VAL A 102 -12.90 -8.16 3.10
CA VAL A 102 -12.92 -7.89 4.55
C VAL A 102 -12.87 -6.38 4.79
N LEU A 103 -12.00 -5.67 4.08
CA LEU A 103 -11.82 -4.23 4.24
C LEU A 103 -12.98 -3.40 3.69
N CYS A 104 -13.76 -3.93 2.74
CA CYS A 104 -15.05 -3.35 2.34
C CYS A 104 -16.09 -3.31 3.47
N ALA A 105 -15.95 -4.16 4.49
CA ALA A 105 -16.79 -4.11 5.69
C ALA A 105 -16.16 -3.26 6.80
N ASP A 106 -14.85 -3.38 7.00
CA ASP A 106 -14.09 -2.62 7.99
C ASP A 106 -12.68 -2.30 7.46
N PRO A 107 -12.42 -1.07 6.98
CA PRO A 107 -11.13 -0.68 6.43
C PRO A 107 -10.01 -0.65 7.47
N TYR A 108 -10.31 -0.76 8.76
CA TYR A 108 -9.32 -0.78 9.85
C TYR A 108 -9.10 -2.19 10.41
N SER A 109 -9.64 -3.22 9.75
CA SER A 109 -9.50 -4.60 10.21
C SER A 109 -8.04 -5.07 10.17
N SER A 110 -7.44 -5.28 11.34
CA SER A 110 -6.06 -5.79 11.45
C SER A 110 -5.88 -7.15 10.77
N VAL A 111 -6.93 -7.99 10.76
CA VAL A 111 -6.90 -9.30 10.07
C VAL A 111 -6.81 -9.13 8.56
N GLY A 112 -7.60 -8.22 7.98
CA GLY A 112 -7.56 -7.93 6.54
C GLY A 112 -6.18 -7.42 6.13
N HIS A 113 -5.66 -6.44 6.86
CA HIS A 113 -4.33 -5.89 6.61
C HIS A 113 -3.21 -6.91 6.77
N ARG A 114 -3.24 -7.75 7.82
CA ARG A 114 -2.22 -8.79 8.01
C ARG A 114 -2.18 -9.76 6.83
N VAL A 115 -3.34 -10.21 6.34
CA VAL A 115 -3.37 -11.08 5.15
C VAL A 115 -2.85 -10.36 3.90
N ILE A 116 -3.11 -9.06 3.75
CA ILE A 116 -2.53 -8.28 2.64
C ILE A 116 -1.02 -8.24 2.73
N VAL A 117 -0.45 -7.94 3.91
CA VAL A 117 1.00 -7.89 4.13
C VAL A 117 1.64 -9.24 3.75
N ASP A 118 1.15 -10.34 4.31
CA ASP A 118 1.72 -11.66 4.10
C ASP A 118 1.63 -12.10 2.61
N ALA A 119 0.50 -11.81 1.95
CA ALA A 119 0.32 -12.14 0.54
C ALA A 119 1.14 -11.23 -0.39
N ALA A 120 1.24 -9.94 -0.08
CA ALA A 120 1.99 -8.96 -0.84
C ALA A 120 3.50 -9.20 -0.73
N HIS A 121 3.99 -9.58 0.45
CA HIS A 121 5.39 -10.00 0.65
C HIS A 121 5.74 -11.17 -0.26
N ALA A 122 4.91 -12.21 -0.27
CA ALA A 122 5.12 -13.38 -1.11
C ALA A 122 5.03 -13.12 -2.63
N LEU A 123 4.53 -11.95 -3.04
CA LEU A 123 4.38 -11.52 -4.44
C LEU A 123 5.39 -10.43 -4.85
N ASP A 124 6.23 -9.98 -3.91
CA ASP A 124 7.12 -8.83 -4.01
C ASP A 124 6.36 -7.53 -4.36
N TYR A 125 5.29 -7.23 -3.61
CA TYR A 125 4.46 -6.02 -3.76
C TYR A 125 4.68 -5.04 -2.59
N PRO A 126 5.85 -4.35 -2.54
CA PRO A 126 6.24 -3.54 -1.39
C PRO A 126 5.32 -2.32 -1.13
N GLN A 127 4.77 -1.66 -2.15
CA GLN A 127 3.86 -0.53 -1.96
C GLN A 127 2.55 -1.00 -1.30
N THR A 128 2.01 -2.13 -1.76
CA THR A 128 0.85 -2.77 -1.13
C THR A 128 1.14 -3.16 0.33
N MET A 129 2.34 -3.70 0.63
CA MET A 129 2.77 -3.99 2.01
C MET A 129 2.80 -2.73 2.86
N ILE A 130 3.54 -1.70 2.42
CA ILE A 130 3.70 -0.41 3.11
C ILE A 130 2.33 0.17 3.47
N SER A 131 1.39 0.16 2.52
CA SER A 131 0.04 0.67 2.75
C SER A 131 -0.69 -0.03 3.89
N SER A 132 -0.56 -1.35 4.03
CA SER A 132 -1.23 -2.06 5.10
C SER A 132 -0.47 -1.97 6.43
N LEU A 133 0.86 -1.94 6.38
CA LEU A 133 1.71 -1.83 7.56
C LEU A 133 1.55 -0.49 8.26
N GLN A 134 1.37 0.61 7.52
CA GLN A 134 1.08 1.92 8.12
C GLN A 134 -0.22 1.92 8.91
N LEU A 135 -1.30 1.33 8.38
CA LEU A 135 -2.56 1.23 9.13
C LEU A 135 -2.42 0.34 10.36
N LEU A 136 -1.67 -0.76 10.27
CA LEU A 136 -1.37 -1.61 11.43
C LEU A 136 -0.55 -0.88 12.49
N LYS A 137 0.50 -0.14 12.08
CA LYS A 137 1.34 0.68 12.96
C LYS A 137 0.55 1.79 13.62
N LYS A 138 -0.33 2.47 12.88
CA LYS A 138 -1.23 3.50 13.43
C LYS A 138 -2.20 2.92 14.45
N ALA A 139 -2.70 1.70 14.23
CA ALA A 139 -3.59 1.01 15.15
C ALA A 139 -2.86 0.52 16.42
N ASN A 140 -1.61 0.09 16.30
CA ASN A 140 -0.77 -0.33 17.43
C ASN A 140 0.67 0.23 17.32
N PRO A 141 0.91 1.49 17.73
CA PRO A 141 2.20 2.16 17.54
C PRO A 141 3.38 1.55 18.31
N LYS A 142 3.11 0.65 19.26
CA LYS A 142 4.13 -0.03 20.07
C LYS A 142 4.50 -1.41 19.52
N ASP A 143 3.91 -1.81 18.40
CA ASP A 143 4.22 -3.07 17.75
C ASP A 143 5.52 -2.95 16.96
N ASN A 144 6.63 -3.29 17.62
CA ASN A 144 7.95 -3.24 17.01
C ASN A 144 8.06 -4.19 15.81
N GLU A 145 7.28 -5.26 15.76
CA GLU A 145 7.32 -6.21 14.65
C GLU A 145 6.75 -5.59 13.37
N VAL A 146 5.60 -4.92 13.47
CA VAL A 146 5.02 -4.17 12.35
C VAL A 146 5.97 -3.08 11.86
N ALA A 147 6.71 -2.43 12.77
CA ALA A 147 7.71 -1.43 12.39
C ALA A 147 8.91 -2.03 11.67
N LYS A 148 9.40 -3.22 12.09
CA LYS A 148 10.44 -3.98 11.36
C LYS A 148 9.98 -4.37 9.96
N GLU A 149 8.78 -4.95 9.84
CA GLU A 149 8.19 -5.33 8.55
C GLU A 149 8.02 -4.12 7.62
N LEU A 150 7.68 -2.95 8.16
CA LEU A 150 7.59 -1.70 7.39
C LEU A 150 8.97 -1.28 6.87
N GLY A 151 10.03 -1.40 7.69
CA GLY A 151 11.39 -1.19 7.24
C GLY A 151 11.80 -2.14 6.12
N GLU A 152 11.49 -3.43 6.25
CA GLU A 152 11.74 -4.42 5.19
C GLU A 152 11.00 -4.05 3.89
N ALA A 153 9.73 -3.65 3.98
CA ALA A 153 8.96 -3.24 2.81
C ALA A 153 9.54 -2.00 2.12
N LEU A 154 10.07 -1.04 2.89
CA LEU A 154 10.78 0.14 2.37
C LEU A 154 12.10 -0.25 1.70
N GLU A 155 12.87 -1.17 2.28
CA GLU A 155 14.07 -1.74 1.65
C GLU A 155 13.72 -2.44 0.32
N MET A 156 12.63 -3.21 0.28
CA MET A 156 12.14 -3.87 -0.93
C MET A 156 11.71 -2.87 -2.02
N LEU A 157 11.16 -1.72 -1.62
CA LEU A 157 10.84 -0.61 -2.52
C LEU A 157 12.09 0.12 -3.03
N GLY A 158 13.20 0.03 -2.30
CA GLY A 158 14.43 0.78 -2.54
C GLY A 158 14.45 2.15 -1.86
N ASP A 159 13.50 2.44 -0.98
CA ASP A 159 13.46 3.66 -0.16
C ASP A 159 14.34 3.50 1.08
N TRP A 160 15.65 3.45 0.82
CA TRP A 160 16.67 3.17 1.84
C TRP A 160 16.76 4.26 2.91
N ASP A 161 16.53 5.51 2.53
CA ASP A 161 16.59 6.65 3.46
C ASP A 161 15.48 6.56 4.51
N THR A 162 14.24 6.28 4.08
CA THR A 162 13.11 6.11 4.99
C THR A 162 13.25 4.83 5.83
N ALA A 163 13.73 3.74 5.22
CA ALA A 163 14.00 2.49 5.94
C ALA A 163 15.02 2.69 7.07
N GLU A 164 16.15 3.35 6.77
CA GLU A 164 17.19 3.63 7.76
C GLU A 164 16.67 4.53 8.89
N ASN A 165 15.96 5.61 8.56
CA ASN A 165 15.39 6.53 9.55
C ASN A 165 14.38 5.84 10.47
N LEU A 166 13.49 5.00 9.92
CA LEU A 166 12.52 4.24 10.70
C LEU A 166 13.22 3.25 11.65
N MET A 167 14.20 2.50 11.14
CA MET A 167 14.95 1.54 11.95
C MET A 167 15.80 2.22 13.03
N LEU A 168 16.35 3.40 12.75
CA LEU A 168 17.06 4.22 13.74
C LEU A 168 16.13 4.63 14.89
N GLN A 169 14.95 5.16 14.57
CA GLN A 169 13.96 5.54 15.58
C GLN A 169 13.54 4.33 16.43
N LEU A 170 13.34 3.18 15.80
CA LEU A 170 12.96 1.95 16.47
C LEU A 170 14.07 1.44 17.42
N ALA A 171 15.32 1.49 16.99
CA ALA A 171 16.48 1.14 17.81
C ALA A 171 16.70 2.12 18.97
N GLN A 172 16.51 3.43 18.75
CA GLN A 172 16.64 4.43 19.82
C GLN A 172 15.57 4.31 20.90
N THR A 173 14.34 3.97 20.50
CA THR A 173 13.21 3.78 21.42
C THR A 173 13.26 2.43 22.15
N ASN A 174 14.03 1.47 21.63
CA ASN A 174 14.21 0.14 22.23
C ASN A 174 15.71 -0.19 22.42
N PRO A 175 16.43 0.52 23.30
CA PRO A 175 17.90 0.39 23.43
C PRO A 175 18.34 -0.98 23.97
N GLU A 176 17.49 -1.67 24.71
CA GLU A 176 17.79 -3.00 25.29
C GLU A 176 17.57 -4.16 24.28
N ASP A 177 16.89 -3.89 23.16
CA ASP A 177 16.60 -4.90 22.15
C ASP A 177 17.78 -5.03 21.17
N GLN A 178 18.64 -6.03 21.44
CA GLN A 178 19.82 -6.29 20.62
C GLN A 178 19.48 -6.67 19.18
N GLU A 179 18.32 -7.28 18.95
CA GLU A 179 17.87 -7.66 17.61
C GLU A 179 17.55 -6.41 16.79
N LEU A 180 16.86 -5.44 17.40
CA LEU A 180 16.60 -4.14 16.77
C LEU A 180 17.87 -3.33 16.52
N GLN A 181 18.82 -3.33 17.46
CA GLN A 181 20.12 -2.67 17.26
C GLN A 181 20.87 -3.28 16.07
N GLN A 182 20.80 -4.60 15.90
CA GLN A 182 21.45 -5.28 14.78
C GLN A 182 20.72 -5.02 13.46
N ALA A 183 19.39 -5.11 13.45
CA ALA A 183 18.56 -4.83 12.28
C ALA A 183 18.82 -3.42 11.73
N TYR A 184 18.86 -2.40 12.60
CA TYR A 184 19.22 -1.04 12.21
C TYR A 184 20.61 -0.97 11.56
N LYS A 185 21.63 -1.59 12.14
CA LYS A 185 22.98 -1.59 11.56
C LYS A 185 23.03 -2.25 10.19
N ASP A 186 22.29 -3.33 10.01
CA ASP A 186 22.20 -4.05 8.74
C ASP A 186 21.52 -3.18 7.68
N THR A 187 20.40 -2.52 8.02
CA THR A 187 19.71 -1.56 7.14
C THR A 187 20.62 -0.38 6.78
N ALA A 188 21.29 0.24 7.76
CA ALA A 188 22.21 1.36 7.54
C ALA A 188 23.39 0.98 6.65
N ALA A 189 23.93 -0.24 6.82
CA ALA A 189 24.98 -0.77 5.96
C ALA A 189 24.49 -0.96 4.52
N LYS A 190 23.30 -1.54 4.32
CA LYS A 190 22.69 -1.68 2.99
C LYS A 190 22.44 -0.33 2.33
N ALA A 191 21.89 0.64 3.07
CA ALA A 191 21.65 2.01 2.59
C ALA A 191 22.95 2.67 2.14
N THR A 192 24.03 2.54 2.92
CA THR A 192 25.36 3.07 2.57
C THR A 192 25.92 2.43 1.29
N ILE A 193 25.80 1.11 1.15
CA ILE A 193 26.23 0.40 -0.07
C ILE A 193 25.43 0.90 -1.28
N TYR A 194 24.12 1.08 -1.14
CA TYR A 194 23.26 1.57 -2.21
C TYR A 194 23.65 3.00 -2.62
N ARG A 195 23.79 3.93 -1.67
CA ARG A 195 24.23 5.32 -1.94
C ARG A 195 25.60 5.35 -2.63
N GLY A 196 26.58 4.59 -2.14
CA GLY A 196 27.91 4.53 -2.73
C GLY A 196 27.95 3.96 -4.15
N ASN A 197 27.11 2.95 -4.43
CA ASN A 197 26.95 2.42 -5.79
C ASN A 197 26.28 3.43 -6.73
N TYR A 198 25.29 4.18 -6.22
CA TYR A 198 24.57 5.21 -6.97
C TYR A 198 25.49 6.38 -7.34
N GLU A 199 26.25 6.91 -6.38
CA GLU A 199 27.27 7.94 -6.63
C GLU A 199 28.32 7.47 -7.64
N GLY A 200 28.74 6.21 -7.56
CA GLY A 200 29.66 5.58 -8.52
C GLY A 200 29.09 5.46 -9.94
N MET A 201 27.78 5.23 -10.09
CA MET A 201 27.09 5.24 -11.39
C MET A 201 27.00 6.65 -11.97
N MET A 202 26.65 7.65 -11.16
CA MET A 202 26.55 9.06 -11.58
C MET A 202 27.90 9.69 -11.92
N SER A 203 29.00 9.20 -11.34
CA SER A 203 30.37 9.66 -11.63
C SER A 203 30.95 9.16 -12.96
N GLY A 204 30.18 8.41 -13.77
CA GLY A 204 30.52 8.17 -15.18
C GLY A 204 31.41 6.96 -15.45
N LYS A 205 31.11 5.79 -14.88
CA LYS A 205 31.71 4.50 -15.27
C LYS A 205 30.71 3.46 -15.81
N ASN A 206 29.72 3.85 -16.63
CA ASN A 206 29.15 2.99 -17.71
C ASN A 206 28.13 3.76 -18.58
N PRO A 207 28.00 3.52 -19.91
CA PRO A 207 27.13 4.28 -20.82
C PRO A 207 25.62 3.94 -20.78
N LEU A 208 25.13 3.24 -19.74
CA LEU A 208 23.72 2.79 -19.66
C LEU A 208 22.84 3.67 -18.76
N ALA A 209 23.35 4.80 -18.28
CA ALA A 209 22.58 5.79 -17.50
C ALA A 209 21.64 6.67 -18.36
N ALA A 210 21.47 6.35 -19.65
CA ALA A 210 20.61 7.08 -20.58
C ALA A 210 19.31 6.32 -20.88
N SER A 211 18.53 5.99 -19.85
CA SER A 211 17.10 5.66 -20.00
C SER A 211 16.39 5.61 -18.64
N ARG A 212 16.35 6.73 -17.93
CA ARG A 212 15.24 7.07 -17.04
C ARG A 212 15.11 8.58 -17.07
N GLU A 213 13.98 9.03 -17.60
CA GLU A 213 13.64 10.44 -17.71
C GLU A 213 13.69 11.07 -16.31
N GLU A 214 14.40 12.19 -16.22
CA GLU A 214 14.43 13.09 -15.08
C GLU A 214 12.98 13.49 -14.75
N GLN A 215 12.42 12.93 -13.69
CA GLN A 215 11.18 13.43 -13.10
C GLN A 215 11.57 14.43 -12.01
N ASP A 216 11.23 15.69 -12.31
CA ASP A 216 11.23 16.91 -11.52
C ASP A 216 11.33 16.72 -9.98
N GLU A 217 12.46 17.17 -9.40
CA GLU A 217 12.71 17.16 -7.96
C GLU A 217 11.91 18.27 -7.26
N GLY A 218 10.63 17.98 -6.99
CA GLY A 218 9.92 18.55 -5.84
C GLY A 218 10.46 17.98 -4.52
N PRO A 219 9.96 18.41 -3.34
CA PRO A 219 10.35 17.81 -2.06
C PRO A 219 10.17 16.29 -2.15
N GLN A 220 11.25 15.51 -1.95
CA GLN A 220 11.19 14.05 -1.98
C GLN A 220 10.35 13.57 -0.81
N LEU A 221 9.06 13.32 -1.05
CA LEU A 221 8.17 12.68 -0.09
C LEU A 221 8.65 11.24 0.10
N THR A 222 8.79 10.81 1.35
CA THR A 222 9.04 9.40 1.68
C THR A 222 7.93 8.51 1.12
N ALA A 223 8.14 7.21 0.92
CA ALA A 223 7.06 6.33 0.49
C ALA A 223 5.86 6.33 1.46
N GLU A 224 6.10 6.68 2.74
CA GLU A 224 5.04 6.89 3.71
C GLU A 224 4.24 8.15 3.45
N GLU A 225 4.92 9.29 3.29
CA GLU A 225 4.30 10.56 2.97
C GLU A 225 3.64 10.56 1.59
N ALA A 226 4.28 9.97 0.57
CA ALA A 226 3.73 9.85 -0.77
C ALA A 226 2.46 8.99 -0.78
N LEU A 227 2.36 7.99 0.10
CA LEU A 227 1.17 7.19 0.23
C LEU A 227 0.06 7.91 0.99
N GLU A 228 0.40 8.60 2.08
CA GLU A 228 -0.55 9.45 2.80
C GLU A 228 -1.07 10.59 1.91
N GLU A 229 -0.18 11.22 1.14
CA GLU A 229 -0.52 12.23 0.14
C GLU A 229 -1.38 11.63 -0.98
N LYS A 230 -1.06 10.42 -1.46
CA LYS A 230 -1.88 9.74 -2.48
C LYS A 230 -3.28 9.42 -1.97
N ILE A 231 -3.42 8.94 -0.73
CA ILE A 231 -4.73 8.75 -0.09
C ILE A 231 -5.41 10.12 0.09
N TYR A 232 -4.70 11.12 0.61
CA TYR A 232 -5.22 12.47 0.83
C TYR A 232 -5.70 13.13 -0.46
N HIS A 233 -4.92 13.12 -1.53
CA HIS A 233 -5.32 13.63 -2.85
C HIS A 233 -6.47 12.85 -3.44
N MET A 234 -6.48 11.51 -3.29
CA MET A 234 -7.65 10.71 -3.66
C MET A 234 -8.88 11.10 -2.84
N GLU A 235 -8.74 11.57 -1.61
CA GLU A 235 -9.84 12.02 -0.75
C GLU A 235 -10.24 13.50 -0.97
N GLU A 236 -9.30 14.37 -1.28
CA GLU A 236 -9.48 15.81 -1.47
C GLU A 236 -10.08 16.11 -2.84
N ARG A 237 -9.63 15.42 -3.89
CA ARG A 237 -10.27 15.50 -5.21
C ARG A 237 -11.77 15.18 -5.14
N LEU A 238 -12.18 14.26 -4.25
CA LEU A 238 -13.58 13.92 -3.99
C LEU A 238 -14.37 15.04 -3.28
N GLN A 239 -13.69 15.98 -2.62
CA GLN A 239 -14.33 17.11 -1.92
C GLN A 239 -14.38 18.38 -2.78
N ASN A 240 -13.35 18.64 -3.59
CA ASN A 240 -13.13 19.96 -4.17
C ASN A 240 -13.26 20.05 -5.71
N GLU A 241 -13.29 18.94 -6.46
CA GLU A 241 -13.31 18.99 -7.94
C GLU A 241 -14.34 18.04 -8.60
N PRO A 242 -15.63 18.39 -8.64
CA PRO A 242 -16.67 17.57 -9.30
C PRO A 242 -16.60 17.52 -10.83
N GLU A 243 -15.63 18.20 -11.47
CA GLU A 243 -15.56 18.41 -12.93
C GLU A 243 -14.17 18.15 -13.54
N ASN A 244 -13.24 17.47 -12.86
CA ASN A 244 -11.92 17.19 -13.45
C ASN A 244 -11.93 15.97 -14.38
N PHE A 245 -12.68 16.10 -15.48
CA PHE A 245 -12.70 15.14 -16.57
C PHE A 245 -11.42 15.25 -17.41
N LYS A 246 -10.39 14.46 -17.05
CA LYS A 246 -9.45 13.72 -17.94
C LYS A 246 -8.10 13.55 -17.26
N LEU A 247 -7.69 12.29 -17.09
CA LEU A 247 -6.30 11.91 -16.88
C LEU A 247 -5.53 12.13 -18.18
N ALA A 248 -4.49 12.97 -18.13
CA ALA A 248 -3.35 12.91 -19.05
C ALA A 248 -2.26 12.06 -18.38
#